data_AF-A0A1C6U2S6-F1
#
_entry.id   AF-A0A1C6U2S6-F1
#
_cell.length_a   1.000
_cell.length_b   1.000
_cell.length_c   1.000
_cell.angle_alpha   90.00
_cell.angle_beta   90.00
_cell.angle_gamma   90.00
#
_symmetry.space_group_name_H-M   'P 1'
#
loop_
_entity.id
_entity.type
_entity.pdbx_description
1 polymer ?
#
loop_
_entity_poly.entity_id
_entity_poly.type
_entity_poly.pdbx_seq_one_letter_code
_entity_poly.pdbx_strand_id
1 'polypeptide(L)' 'MALLAALFGVSRQRVLQITRRPGFPEPLARLIGTTVWDADEVDEWARHNRPPRPTDGDEDR' A
#
# COMPACT_ATOMS: atom_id res chain seq x y z
N MET A 1 -4.40 13.38 2.12
CA MET A 1 -4.37 11.93 1.95
C MET A 1 -3.51 11.69 0.72
N ALA A 2 -2.21 11.99 0.80
CA ALA A 2 -1.43 12.26 -0.41
C ALA A 2 -0.05 11.59 -0.51
N LEU A 3 0.57 11.14 0.58
CA LEU A 3 1.91 10.55 0.48
C LEU A 3 1.88 9.13 -0.12
N LEU A 4 0.95 8.29 0.35
CA LEU A 4 0.83 6.88 -0.07
C LEU A 4 0.41 6.73 -1.54
N ALA A 5 -0.47 7.61 -2.04
CA ALA A 5 -0.90 7.60 -3.45
C ALA A 5 0.23 8.03 -4.40
N ALA A 6 1.08 8.98 -3.97
CA ALA A 6 2.24 9.41 -4.72
C ALA A 6 3.37 8.37 -4.71
N LEU A 7 3.60 7.70 -3.57
CA LEU A 7 4.63 6.67 -3.42
C LEU A 7 4.30 5.36 -4.14
N PHE A 8 3.03 4.93 -4.14
CA PHE A 8 2.62 3.63 -4.68
C PHE A 8 1.84 3.70 -6.00
N GLY A 9 1.54 4.91 -6.51
CA GLY A 9 0.77 5.09 -7.75
C GLY A 9 -0.66 4.53 -7.68
N VAL A 10 -1.21 4.34 -6.47
CA VAL A 10 -2.52 3.73 -6.25
C VAL A 10 -3.60 4.78 -6.01
N SER A 11 -4.84 4.46 -6.44
CA SER A 11 -5.99 5.32 -6.20
C SER A 11 -6.28 5.51 -4.71
N ARG A 12 -6.93 6.62 -4.34
CA ARG A 12 -7.30 6.93 -2.94
C ARG A 12 -8.15 5.84 -2.29
N GLN A 13 -9.08 5.24 -3.04
CA GLN A 13 -9.88 4.12 -2.57
C GLN A 13 -9.02 2.90 -2.23
N ARG A 14 -7.99 2.63 -3.04
CA ARG A 14 -7.07 1.52 -2.80
C ARG A 14 -6.24 1.74 -1.54
N VAL A 15 -5.77 2.96 -1.28
CA VAL A 15 -5.08 3.31 -0.03
C VAL A 15 -5.96 2.99 1.18
N LEU A 16 -7.23 3.41 1.19
CA LEU A 16 -8.15 3.15 2.31
C LEU A 16 -8.39 1.66 2.56
N GLN A 17 -8.44 0.84 1.51
CA GLN A 17 -8.55 -0.62 1.66
C GLN A 17 -7.28 -1.21 2.26
N ILE A 18 -6.10 -0.76 1.81
CA ILE A 18 -4.81 -1.23 2.29
C ILE A 18 -4.62 -0.89 3.77
N THR A 19 -4.93 0.35 4.18
CA THR A 19 -4.78 0.81 5.57
C THR A 19 -5.71 0.09 6.57
N ARG A 20 -6.72 -0.65 6.08
CA ARG A 20 -7.63 -1.45 6.92
C ARG A 20 -7.20 -2.90 7.05
N ARG A 21 -6.14 -3.32 6.35
CA ARG A 21 -5.66 -4.70 6.41
C ARG A 21 -4.99 -4.97 7.76
N PRO A 22 -5.10 -6.20 8.28
CA PRO A 22 -4.43 -6.58 9.52
C PRO A 22 -2.92 -6.43 9.37
N GLY A 23 -2.29 -5.87 10.41
CA GLY A 23 -0.84 -5.66 10.46
C GLY A 23 -0.32 -4.55 9.56
N PHE A 24 -1.18 -3.69 8.99
CA PHE A 24 -0.72 -2.53 8.24
C PHE A 24 0.02 -1.52 9.16
N PRO A 25 1.13 -0.92 8.70
CA PRO A 25 1.94 0.02 9.48
C PRO A 25 1.17 1.18 10.12
N GLU A 26 1.62 1.58 11.30
CA GLU A 26 1.10 2.77 11.96
C GLU A 26 1.59 4.04 11.24
N PRO A 27 0.78 5.11 11.21
CA PRO A 27 1.20 6.35 10.58
C PRO A 27 2.22 7.10 11.43
N LEU A 28 3.35 7.49 10.84
CA LEU A 28 4.36 8.37 11.45
C LEU A 28 3.78 9.72 11.87
N ALA A 29 2.87 10.28 11.06
CA ALA A 29 2.23 11.55 11.37
C ALA A 29 0.84 11.67 10.76
N ARG A 30 -0.04 12.39 11.46
CA ARG A 30 -1.34 12.83 10.96
C ARG A 30 -1.32 14.34 10.83
N LEU A 31 -1.17 14.82 9.61
CA LEU A 31 -1.25 16.24 9.27
C LEU A 31 -2.70 16.59 8.92
N ILE A 32 -3.02 17.88 8.96
CA ILE A 32 -4.35 18.35 8.55
C ILE A 32 -4.57 17.95 7.08
N GLY A 33 -5.52 17.04 6.89
CA GLY A 33 -5.88 16.53 5.58
C GLY A 33 -4.93 15.49 4.99
N THR A 34 -3.84 15.06 5.63
CA THR A 34 -2.94 13.98 5.13
C THR A 34 -2.41 13.09 6.24
N THR A 35 -2.22 11.81 5.92
CA THR A 35 -1.50 10.88 6.78
C THR A 35 -0.17 10.55 6.12
N VAL A 36 0.87 10.50 6.93
CA VAL A 36 2.26 10.20 6.56
C VAL A 36 2.60 8.85 7.16
N TRP A 37 3.20 7.99 6.36
CA TRP A 37 3.67 6.67 6.76
C TRP A 37 5.16 6.55 6.43
N ASP A 38 5.81 5.65 7.14
CA ASP A 38 7.17 5.25 6.80
C ASP A 38 7.15 4.46 5.48
N ALA A 39 8.02 4.82 4.55
CA ALA A 39 8.03 4.19 3.24
C ALA A 39 8.62 2.77 3.31
N ASP A 40 9.66 2.57 4.13
CA ASP A 40 10.34 1.29 4.30
C ASP A 40 9.43 0.29 5.01
N GLU A 41 8.73 0.71 6.07
CA GLU A 41 7.78 -0.15 6.80
C GLU A 41 6.60 -0.60 5.91
N VAL A 42 6.09 0.32 5.08
CA VAL A 42 5.01 -0.02 4.13
C VAL A 42 5.52 -0.92 3.01
N ASP A 43 6.75 -0.73 2.51
CA ASP A 43 7.35 -1.61 1.50
C ASP A 43 7.59 -3.01 2.06
N GLU A 44 8.11 -3.11 3.28
CA GLU A 44 8.30 -4.39 3.97
C GLU A 44 6.97 -5.11 4.18
N TRP A 45 5.97 -4.44 4.72
CA TRP A 45 4.62 -4.98 4.84
C TRP A 45 4.07 -5.43 3.49
N ALA A 46 4.26 -4.62 2.44
CA ALA A 46 3.77 -4.93 1.11
C ALA A 46 4.45 -6.16 0.50
N ARG A 47 5.74 -6.39 0.77
CA ARG A 47 6.45 -7.61 0.34
C ARG A 47 5.92 -8.86 1.03
N HIS A 48 5.67 -8.78 2.35
CA HIS A 48 5.18 -9.91 3.12
C HIS A 48 3.70 -10.23 2.87
N ASN A 49 2.88 -9.21 2.59
CA ASN A 49 1.44 -9.35 2.35
C ASN A 49 1.02 -9.28 0.88
N ARG A 50 1.99 -9.23 -0.05
CA ARG A 50 1.65 -9.39 -1.47
C ARG A 50 1.16 -10.82 -1.65
N PRO A 51 -0.09 -11.06 -2.09
CA PRO A 51 -0.41 -12.37 -2.63
C PRO A 51 0.60 -12.64 -3.75
N PRO A 52 1.07 -13.90 -3.92
CA PRO A 52 1.89 -14.23 -5.07
C PRO A 52 1.16 -13.67 -6.28
N ARG A 53 1.84 -12.78 -7.01
CA ARG A 53 1.32 -12.32 -8.30
C ARG A 53 0.96 -13.62 -9.01
N PRO A 54 -0.27 -13.80 -9.54
CA PRO A 54 -0.44 -14.84 -10.54
C PRO A 54 0.61 -14.49 -11.58
N THR A 55 1.69 -15.26 -11.63
CA THR A 55 2.69 -15.17 -12.68
C THR A 55 1.85 -15.14 -13.93
N ASP A 56 1.94 -14.05 -14.70
CA ASP A 56 1.37 -14.00 -16.04
C ASP A 56 1.93 -15.22 -16.75
N GLY A 57 1.09 -16.24 -16.82
CA GLY A 57 1.40 -17.59 -17.21
C GLY A 57 0.14 -18.17 -17.80
N ASP A 58 -0.49 -17.37 -18.68
CA ASP A 58 -1.53 -17.78 -19.61
C ASP A 58 -1.53 -16.77 -20.80
N GLU A 59 -0.33 -16.48 -21.35
CA GLU A 59 -0.23 -16.26 -22.81
C GLU A 59 -0.17 -17.65 -23.47
N ASP A 60 -1.26 -18.41 -23.37
CA ASP A 60 -1.51 -19.59 -24.18
C ASP A 60 -2.96 -19.51 -24.69
N ARG A 61 -3.15 -18.76 -25.79
CA ARG A 61 -4.03 -19.12 -26.92
C ARG A 61 -3.88 -18.18 -28.10
#